data_AF-A0AAJ0AWD3-F1
#
_entry.id   AF-A0AAJ0AWD3-F1
#
_cell.length_a   1.000
_cell.length_b   1.000
_cell.length_c   1.000
_cell.angle_alpha   90.00
_cell.angle_beta   90.00
_cell.angle_gamma   90.00
#
_symmetry.space_group_name_H-M   'P 1'
#
loop_
_entity.id
_entity.type
_entity.pdbx_description
1 polymer ?
#
loop_
_entity_poly.entity_id
_entity_poly.type
_entity_poly.pdbx_seq_one_letter_code
_entity_poly.pdbx_strand_id
1 'polypeptide(L)'
;MDIAIFYLALFYGVAVSLIGYRVLQLVLPIFYSQASRFITYPLLVQRSRWRSPTRLQAILSFVFISGNLAVLLYPFSPLPEARSIQKRAALAALINLLPVLVGRQILSLSTLPYISASSLQLVHHTLSITIYVECLIHSIIVLSTKPSYNQSLVSGYIVVAVIGFCIFVLRRTATKRAAIIKEVNYTENLILVKVKTHKPVAIFPGCYFFLRLSESRSLFASRLFDSDPRQPFWYGQGEQLSPRNVQNLMFLLPSHKKHAKRLRYLEEDQRIDLSGPYGTDLQLHHYEDVLLVAKGNNLNGVLSYALSLCSRRNHDDNIRSSIQELQSEETNLLAEIEKLQHQQYKAESPKRASKINNLSQKLSITQDQIKDRRALALFNDKVRKVDLLWVIEETKQASWAAEAFQALRKLDSKNKLIVVWCMYPDAHYPPLFDMFNTSSHWQSFHAGPSTTDALQTIDFRIRERQSTGRIAVACCGDTEFNGQVRRMVIGALENARHIEFIEIENCSLDLR
;
A
#
# COMPACT_ATOMS: atom_id res chain seq x y z
N MET A 1 -7.31 -44.36 -6.27
CA MET A 1 -7.73 -42.94 -6.25
C MET A 1 -6.90 -42.22 -7.30
N ASP A 2 -7.52 -41.41 -8.18
CA ASP A 2 -6.78 -40.72 -9.25
C ASP A 2 -5.78 -39.72 -8.62
N ILE A 3 -4.55 -39.69 -9.15
CA ILE A 3 -3.46 -38.82 -8.68
C ILE A 3 -3.88 -37.34 -8.79
N ALA A 4 -4.70 -37.01 -9.79
CA ALA A 4 -5.27 -35.68 -9.94
C ALA A 4 -6.14 -35.29 -8.72
N ILE A 5 -6.94 -36.21 -8.19
CA ILE A 5 -7.80 -35.98 -7.03
C ILE A 5 -6.95 -35.78 -5.77
N PHE A 6 -5.89 -36.58 -5.59
CA PHE A 6 -4.96 -36.40 -4.47
C PHE A 6 -4.24 -35.06 -4.53
N TYR A 7 -3.80 -34.64 -5.72
CA TYR A 7 -3.13 -33.36 -5.90
C TYR A 7 -4.06 -32.16 -5.67
N LEU A 8 -5.30 -32.23 -6.17
CA LEU A 8 -6.32 -31.21 -5.90
C LEU A 8 -6.63 -31.15 -4.39
N ALA A 9 -6.81 -32.31 -3.73
CA ALA A 9 -7.05 -32.36 -2.30
C ALA A 9 -5.89 -31.75 -1.48
N LEU A 10 -4.64 -31.98 -1.88
CA LEU A 10 -3.47 -31.38 -1.24
C LEU A 10 -3.44 -29.86 -1.45
N PHE A 11 -3.63 -29.39 -2.68
CA PHE A 11 -3.61 -27.98 -3.03
C PHE A 11 -4.74 -27.21 -2.31
N TYR A 12 -5.97 -27.70 -2.39
CA TYR A 12 -7.12 -27.10 -1.70
C TYR A 12 -7.04 -27.30 -0.18
N GLY A 13 -6.44 -28.39 0.29
CA GLY A 13 -6.20 -28.62 1.72
C GLY A 13 -5.27 -27.57 2.35
N VAL A 14 -4.21 -27.15 1.64
CA VAL A 14 -3.36 -26.03 2.08
C VAL A 14 -4.16 -24.73 2.11
N ALA A 15 -4.98 -24.45 1.10
CA ALA A 15 -5.83 -23.26 1.06
C ALA A 15 -6.85 -23.23 2.20
N VAL A 16 -7.53 -24.35 2.47
CA VAL A 16 -8.49 -24.49 3.58
C VAL A 16 -7.78 -24.38 4.93
N SER A 17 -6.60 -24.97 5.08
CA SER A 17 -5.80 -24.87 6.31
C SER A 17 -5.37 -23.42 6.59
N LEU A 18 -5.03 -22.65 5.55
CA LEU A 18 -4.75 -21.23 5.66
C LEU A 18 -5.98 -20.43 6.11
N ILE A 19 -7.14 -20.70 5.52
CA ILE A 19 -8.41 -20.08 5.93
C ILE A 19 -8.70 -20.42 7.40
N GLY A 20 -8.58 -21.69 7.78
CA GLY A 20 -8.78 -22.15 9.16
C GLY A 20 -7.81 -21.50 10.16
N TYR A 21 -6.52 -21.42 9.83
CA TYR A 21 -5.51 -20.72 10.62
C TYR A 21 -5.87 -19.24 10.83
N ARG A 22 -6.40 -18.57 9.80
CA ARG A 22 -6.82 -17.16 9.89
C ARG A 22 -8.10 -16.98 10.70
N VAL A 23 -9.09 -17.87 10.54
CA VAL A 23 -10.28 -17.86 11.39
C VAL A 23 -9.88 -18.04 12.85
N LEU A 24 -8.95 -18.95 13.14
CA LEU A 24 -8.45 -19.17 14.49
C LEU A 24 -7.73 -17.94 15.07
N GLN A 25 -6.94 -17.24 14.25
CA GLN A 25 -6.33 -15.96 14.60
C GLN A 25 -7.37 -14.86 14.91
N LEU A 26 -8.46 -14.79 14.15
CA LEU A 26 -9.50 -13.80 14.37
C LEU A 26 -10.33 -14.08 15.63
N VAL A 27 -10.60 -15.35 15.91
CA VAL A 27 -11.46 -15.77 17.02
C VAL A 27 -10.71 -15.82 18.35
N LEU A 28 -9.43 -16.18 18.35
CA LEU A 28 -8.64 -16.39 19.57
C LEU A 28 -7.47 -15.39 19.65
N PRO A 29 -7.61 -14.28 20.40
CA PRO A 29 -6.54 -13.26 20.54
C PRO A 29 -5.21 -13.83 21.08
N ILE A 30 -5.29 -14.82 21.99
CA ILE A 30 -4.10 -15.51 22.52
C ILE A 30 -3.41 -16.28 21.39
N PHE A 31 -4.17 -17.00 20.57
CA PHE A 31 -3.62 -17.71 19.41
C PHE A 31 -3.04 -16.72 18.40
N TYR A 32 -3.69 -15.59 18.15
CA TYR A 32 -3.14 -14.52 17.30
C TYR A 32 -1.79 -14.04 17.79
N SER A 33 -1.66 -13.65 19.06
CA SER A 33 -0.40 -13.14 19.61
C SER A 33 0.70 -14.19 19.52
N GLN A 34 0.44 -15.43 19.95
CA GLN A 34 1.40 -16.54 19.93
C GLN A 34 1.81 -16.90 18.49
N ALA A 35 0.84 -17.11 17.61
CA ALA A 35 1.10 -17.47 16.22
C ALA A 35 1.82 -16.33 15.47
N SER A 36 1.46 -15.07 15.74
CA SER A 36 2.13 -13.92 15.11
C SER A 36 3.57 -13.78 15.58
N ARG A 37 3.81 -13.96 16.88
CA ARG A 37 5.13 -13.90 17.50
C ARG A 37 6.08 -14.98 16.99
N PHE A 38 5.62 -16.22 16.84
CA PHE A 38 6.51 -17.36 16.56
C PHE A 38 6.52 -17.80 15.09
N ILE A 39 5.44 -17.53 14.35
CA ILE A 39 5.21 -18.09 13.01
C ILE A 39 5.03 -16.98 11.95
N THR A 40 4.15 -16.00 12.17
CA THR A 40 3.80 -15.01 11.13
C THR A 40 4.89 -13.96 10.89
N TYR A 41 5.40 -13.33 11.94
CA TYR A 41 6.30 -12.20 11.81
C TYR A 41 7.79 -12.55 11.74
N PRO A 42 8.30 -13.58 12.44
CA PRO A 42 9.71 -13.93 12.34
C PRO A 42 10.10 -14.28 10.91
N LEU A 43 11.21 -13.71 10.46
CA LEU A 43 11.84 -14.09 9.20
C LEU A 43 12.56 -15.43 9.36
N LEU A 44 12.53 -16.27 8.32
CA LEU A 44 13.36 -17.48 8.28
C LEU A 44 14.83 -17.12 8.00
N VAL A 45 15.06 -16.27 6.99
CA VAL A 45 16.39 -15.78 6.62
C VAL A 45 16.28 -14.30 6.29
N GLN A 46 17.08 -13.47 6.96
CA GLN A 46 17.21 -12.05 6.63
C GLN A 46 18.21 -11.90 5.47
N ARG A 47 17.75 -11.41 4.32
CA ARG A 47 18.58 -11.19 3.12
C ARG A 47 18.42 -9.74 2.67
N SER A 48 19.53 -9.08 2.30
CA SER A 48 19.50 -7.66 1.88
C SER A 48 19.04 -7.44 0.43
N ARG A 49 19.21 -8.43 -0.46
CA ARG A 49 18.91 -8.32 -1.89
C ARG A 49 17.64 -9.05 -2.34
N TRP A 50 17.15 -9.98 -1.55
CA TRP A 50 16.00 -10.82 -1.86
C TRP A 50 14.98 -10.71 -0.75
N ARG A 51 13.69 -10.84 -1.08
CA ARG A 51 12.62 -10.85 -0.08
C ARG A 51 12.93 -11.88 1.00
N SER A 52 12.89 -11.44 2.25
CA SER A 52 13.10 -12.30 3.40
C SER A 52 11.78 -13.02 3.69
N PRO A 53 11.65 -14.33 3.43
CA PRO A 53 10.41 -15.03 3.69
C PRO A 53 10.16 -15.12 5.20
N THR A 54 8.91 -14.92 5.61
CA THR A 54 8.52 -15.24 6.99
C THR A 54 8.57 -16.75 7.23
N ARG A 55 8.64 -17.20 8.48
CA ARG A 55 8.60 -18.62 8.80
C ARG A 55 7.34 -19.28 8.26
N LEU A 56 6.18 -18.64 8.41
CA LEU A 56 4.92 -19.10 7.83
C LEU A 56 5.04 -19.29 6.32
N GLN A 57 5.52 -18.27 5.62
CA GLN A 57 5.72 -18.30 4.18
C GLN A 57 6.63 -19.45 3.74
N ALA A 58 7.74 -19.66 4.46
CA ALA A 58 8.67 -20.75 4.16
C ALA A 58 8.05 -22.13 4.41
N ILE A 59 7.28 -22.30 5.49
CA ILE A 59 6.54 -23.55 5.78
C ILE A 59 5.55 -23.84 4.65
N LEU A 60 4.79 -22.83 4.21
CA LEU A 60 3.81 -23.00 3.14
C LEU A 60 4.48 -23.35 1.80
N SER A 61 5.56 -22.65 1.44
CA SER A 61 6.34 -22.97 0.25
C SER A 61 6.94 -24.37 0.33
N PHE A 62 7.45 -24.78 1.49
CA PHE A 62 7.98 -26.12 1.71
C PHE A 62 6.90 -27.19 1.52
N VAL A 63 5.75 -27.07 2.21
CA VAL A 63 4.62 -28.00 2.06
C VAL A 63 4.17 -28.10 0.61
N PHE A 64 4.07 -26.97 -0.09
CA PHE A 64 3.70 -26.94 -1.50
C PHE A 64 4.71 -27.66 -2.40
N ILE A 65 6.01 -27.38 -2.25
CA ILE A 65 7.07 -28.01 -3.04
C ILE A 65 7.15 -29.52 -2.75
N SER A 66 7.11 -29.90 -1.47
CA SER A 66 7.09 -31.32 -1.05
C SER A 66 5.88 -32.05 -1.62
N GLY A 67 4.72 -31.40 -1.69
CA GLY A 67 3.52 -31.92 -2.33
C GLY A 67 3.67 -32.21 -3.82
N ASN A 68 4.26 -31.26 -4.56
CA ASN A 68 4.56 -31.44 -5.98
C ASN A 68 5.57 -32.57 -6.20
N LEU A 69 6.62 -32.61 -5.39
CA LEU A 69 7.62 -33.68 -5.45
C LEU A 69 7.00 -35.06 -5.17
N ALA A 70 6.11 -35.15 -4.17
CA ALA A 70 5.38 -36.36 -3.85
C ALA A 70 4.53 -36.87 -5.04
N VAL A 71 3.85 -35.97 -5.75
CA VAL A 71 3.06 -36.33 -6.94
C VAL A 71 3.94 -36.80 -8.10
N LEU A 72 5.09 -36.18 -8.31
CA LEU A 72 6.04 -36.61 -9.33
C LEU A 72 6.55 -38.03 -9.05
N LEU A 73 6.86 -38.34 -7.78
CA LEU A 73 7.49 -39.59 -7.37
C LEU A 73 6.52 -40.74 -7.05
N TYR A 74 5.22 -40.49 -6.91
CA TYR A 74 4.20 -41.51 -6.64
C TYR A 74 4.30 -42.72 -7.61
N PRO A 75 4.04 -43.99 -7.25
CA PRO A 75 3.79 -44.54 -5.93
C PRO A 75 5.06 -44.71 -5.07
N PHE A 76 6.04 -43.83 -5.17
CA PHE A 76 7.30 -43.85 -4.40
C PHE A 76 8.11 -45.14 -4.62
N SER A 77 8.21 -45.57 -5.88
CA SER A 77 9.09 -46.68 -6.26
C SER A 77 10.55 -46.23 -6.31
N PRO A 78 11.52 -47.08 -5.93
CA PRO A 78 12.95 -46.74 -5.97
C PRO A 78 13.46 -46.43 -7.39
N LEU A 79 12.79 -46.95 -8.42
CA LEU A 79 13.06 -46.64 -9.84
C LEU A 79 11.74 -46.32 -10.56
N PRO A 80 11.24 -45.07 -10.47
CA PRO A 80 10.01 -44.70 -11.16
C PRO A 80 10.23 -44.67 -12.68
N GLU A 81 9.27 -45.23 -13.43
CA GLU A 81 9.35 -45.26 -14.89
C GLU A 81 9.34 -43.83 -15.45
N ALA A 82 10.34 -43.47 -16.27
CA ALA A 82 10.50 -42.10 -16.77
C ALA A 82 9.25 -41.55 -17.48
N ARG A 83 8.54 -42.39 -18.24
CA ARG A 83 7.26 -42.01 -18.90
C ARG A 83 6.16 -41.65 -17.91
N SER A 84 6.12 -42.29 -16.75
CA SER A 84 5.13 -41.98 -15.71
C SER A 84 5.42 -40.61 -15.07
N ILE A 85 6.70 -40.32 -14.78
CA ILE A 85 7.15 -39.01 -14.27
C ILE A 85 6.84 -37.91 -15.29
N GLN A 86 7.13 -38.15 -16.57
CA GLN A 86 6.86 -37.21 -17.65
C GLN A 86 5.37 -36.80 -17.72
N LYS A 87 4.45 -37.78 -17.67
CA LYS A 87 3.00 -37.51 -17.71
C LYS A 87 2.54 -36.73 -16.48
N ARG A 88 3.07 -37.04 -15.30
CA ARG A 88 2.71 -36.34 -14.06
C ARG A 88 3.31 -34.94 -13.98
N ALA A 89 4.52 -34.74 -14.47
CA ALA A 89 5.13 -33.41 -14.58
C ALA A 89 4.30 -32.50 -15.49
N ALA A 90 3.82 -33.00 -16.63
CA ALA A 90 2.92 -32.24 -17.50
C ALA A 90 1.59 -31.92 -16.81
N LEU A 91 0.99 -32.89 -16.12
CA LEU A 91 -0.28 -32.70 -15.41
C LEU A 91 -0.15 -31.71 -14.26
N ALA A 92 0.90 -31.83 -13.43
CA ALA A 92 1.18 -30.92 -12.32
C ALA A 92 1.45 -29.50 -12.82
N ALA A 93 2.25 -29.34 -13.87
CA ALA A 93 2.50 -28.05 -14.50
C ALA A 93 1.19 -27.40 -15.00
N LEU A 94 0.31 -28.19 -15.62
CA LEU A 94 -0.99 -27.71 -16.10
C LEU A 94 -1.90 -27.24 -14.94
N ILE A 95 -1.96 -28.01 -13.85
CA ILE A 95 -2.77 -27.64 -12.67
C ILE A 95 -2.20 -26.40 -12.00
N ASN A 96 -0.87 -26.32 -11.84
CA ASN A 96 -0.18 -25.15 -11.27
C ASN A 96 -0.31 -23.90 -12.13
N LEU A 97 -0.42 -24.06 -13.45
CA LEU A 97 -0.61 -22.96 -14.39
C LEU A 97 -1.94 -22.23 -14.15
N LEU A 98 -3.02 -22.92 -13.77
CA LEU A 98 -4.33 -22.32 -13.54
C LEU A 98 -4.28 -21.17 -12.50
N PRO A 99 -3.79 -21.37 -11.25
CA PRO A 99 -3.60 -20.28 -10.29
C PRO A 99 -2.65 -19.17 -10.75
N VAL A 100 -1.64 -19.46 -11.58
CA VAL A 100 -0.71 -18.43 -12.10
C VAL A 100 -1.41 -17.53 -13.11
N LEU A 101 -2.23 -18.12 -13.99
CA LEU A 101 -2.99 -17.40 -15.01
C LEU A 101 -4.10 -16.55 -14.39
N VAL A 102 -4.82 -17.11 -13.41
CA VAL A 102 -5.87 -16.38 -12.68
C VAL A 102 -5.26 -15.44 -11.63
N GLY A 103 -4.06 -15.73 -11.15
CA GLY A 103 -3.39 -15.07 -10.02
C GLY A 103 -3.27 -13.56 -10.14
N ARG A 104 -3.08 -13.03 -11.34
CA ARG A 104 -3.03 -11.57 -11.56
C ARG A 104 -4.42 -10.91 -11.56
N GLN A 105 -5.48 -11.65 -11.90
CA GLN A 105 -6.86 -11.22 -11.66
C GLN A 105 -7.27 -11.44 -10.18
N ILE A 106 -6.71 -12.45 -9.51
CA ILE A 106 -6.81 -12.63 -8.05
C ILE A 106 -6.04 -11.54 -7.28
N LEU A 107 -5.03 -10.90 -7.86
CA LEU A 107 -4.50 -9.63 -7.31
C LEU A 107 -5.57 -8.53 -7.23
N SER A 108 -6.62 -8.59 -8.07
CA SER A 108 -7.82 -7.76 -7.93
C SER A 108 -8.80 -8.27 -6.86
N LEU A 109 -8.65 -9.53 -6.40
CA LEU A 109 -9.27 -10.10 -5.19
C LEU A 109 -8.43 -9.83 -3.93
N SER A 110 -7.45 -8.92 -3.97
CA SER A 110 -6.86 -8.32 -2.76
C SER A 110 -7.88 -7.56 -1.89
N THR A 111 -9.13 -7.50 -2.34
CA THR A 111 -10.31 -7.16 -1.53
C THR A 111 -10.68 -8.23 -0.50
N LEU A 112 -10.14 -9.46 -0.62
CA LEU A 112 -10.19 -10.42 0.49
C LEU A 112 -9.33 -9.85 1.61
N PRO A 113 -9.95 -9.42 2.72
CA PRO A 113 -9.18 -8.92 3.84
C PRO A 113 -8.24 -10.04 4.30
N TYR A 114 -7.03 -9.69 4.74
CA TYR A 114 -6.10 -10.59 5.46
C TYR A 114 -5.08 -11.43 4.65
N ILE A 115 -4.96 -11.30 3.33
CA ILE A 115 -3.81 -11.86 2.56
C ILE A 115 -2.89 -10.73 2.10
N SER A 116 -1.66 -10.67 2.64
CA SER A 116 -0.69 -9.64 2.24
C SER A 116 -0.29 -9.81 0.77
N ALA A 117 -0.13 -8.69 0.05
CA ALA A 117 0.37 -8.70 -1.33
C ALA A 117 1.74 -9.40 -1.46
N SER A 118 2.58 -9.29 -0.42
CA SER A 118 3.87 -9.98 -0.33
C SER A 118 3.73 -11.50 -0.32
N SER A 119 2.76 -12.04 0.40
CA SER A 119 2.46 -13.47 0.44
C SER A 119 1.92 -13.96 -0.90
N LEU A 120 1.03 -13.19 -1.53
CA LEU A 120 0.47 -13.53 -2.83
C LEU A 120 1.55 -13.55 -3.93
N GLN A 121 2.46 -12.57 -3.92
CA GLN A 121 3.56 -12.55 -4.88
C GLN A 121 4.59 -13.65 -4.63
N LEU A 122 4.86 -14.00 -3.36
CA LEU A 122 5.70 -15.15 -3.05
C LEU A 122 5.07 -16.45 -3.58
N VAL A 123 3.79 -16.67 -3.30
CA VAL A 123 3.04 -17.84 -3.82
C VAL A 123 3.09 -17.88 -5.35
N HIS A 124 2.86 -16.75 -6.01
CA HIS A 124 2.94 -16.64 -7.47
C HIS A 124 4.35 -16.97 -8.00
N HIS A 125 5.39 -16.49 -7.32
CA HIS A 125 6.78 -16.76 -7.69
C HIS A 125 7.15 -18.24 -7.47
N THR A 126 6.79 -18.83 -6.32
CA THR A 126 7.00 -20.25 -6.03
C THR A 126 6.27 -21.12 -7.05
N LEU A 127 5.00 -20.85 -7.33
CA LEU A 127 4.23 -21.54 -8.37
C LEU A 127 4.89 -21.45 -9.74
N SER A 128 5.35 -20.26 -10.13
CA SER A 128 6.00 -20.03 -11.42
C SER A 128 7.31 -20.83 -11.55
N ILE A 129 8.12 -20.88 -10.49
CA ILE A 129 9.34 -21.69 -10.46
C ILE A 129 9.01 -23.18 -10.56
N THR A 130 8.02 -23.66 -9.80
CA THR A 130 7.59 -25.06 -9.84
C THR A 130 7.14 -25.46 -11.23
N ILE A 131 6.29 -24.66 -11.89
CA ILE A 131 5.86 -24.89 -13.28
C ILE A 131 7.06 -24.97 -14.22
N TYR A 132 8.03 -24.04 -14.08
CA TYR A 132 9.22 -24.03 -14.92
C TYR A 132 10.03 -25.32 -14.77
N VAL A 133 10.25 -25.77 -13.52
CA VAL A 133 10.98 -27.01 -13.23
C VAL A 133 10.23 -28.24 -13.77
N GLU A 134 8.90 -28.30 -13.60
CA GLU A 134 8.07 -29.40 -14.11
C GLU A 134 8.08 -29.47 -15.64
N CYS A 135 7.96 -28.32 -16.32
CA CYS A 135 8.09 -28.22 -17.77
C CYS A 135 9.48 -28.63 -18.26
N LEU A 136 10.53 -28.26 -17.52
CA LEU A 136 11.91 -28.63 -17.85
C LEU A 136 12.11 -30.15 -17.72
N ILE A 137 11.64 -30.75 -16.61
CA ILE A 137 11.68 -32.21 -16.40
C ILE A 137 10.92 -32.93 -17.53
N HIS A 138 9.71 -32.48 -17.85
CA HIS A 138 8.91 -33.01 -18.95
C HIS A 138 9.69 -32.98 -20.27
N SER A 139 10.29 -31.83 -20.60
CA SER A 139 11.04 -31.64 -21.85
C SER A 139 12.29 -32.51 -21.92
N ILE A 140 13.05 -32.62 -20.82
CA ILE A 140 14.25 -33.46 -20.76
C ILE A 140 13.89 -34.94 -20.96
N ILE A 141 12.84 -35.44 -20.30
CA ILE A 141 12.43 -36.84 -20.44
C ILE A 141 11.91 -37.12 -21.86
N VAL A 142 11.14 -36.21 -22.45
CA VAL A 142 10.71 -36.34 -23.84
C VAL A 142 11.91 -36.46 -24.77
N LEU A 143 12.90 -35.58 -24.64
CA LEU A 143 14.09 -35.60 -25.48
C LEU A 143 14.96 -36.85 -25.26
N SER A 144 15.10 -37.31 -24.01
CA SER A 144 15.92 -38.47 -23.67
C SER A 144 15.30 -39.80 -24.11
N THR A 145 13.97 -39.87 -24.21
CA THR A 145 13.24 -41.09 -24.59
C THR A 145 13.14 -41.31 -26.10
N LYS A 146 13.84 -40.51 -26.93
CA LYS A 146 13.87 -40.59 -28.41
C LYS A 146 12.45 -40.77 -29.00
N PRO A 147 11.62 -39.73 -28.93
CA PRO A 147 10.22 -39.83 -29.29
C PRO A 147 10.08 -39.99 -30.81
N SER A 148 8.98 -40.63 -31.25
CA SER A 148 8.59 -40.58 -32.66
C SER A 148 8.44 -39.12 -33.12
N TYR A 149 8.73 -38.83 -34.40
CA TYR A 149 8.77 -37.47 -34.97
C TYR A 149 7.53 -36.61 -34.64
N ASN A 150 6.35 -37.23 -34.53
CA ASN A 150 5.11 -36.52 -34.21
C ASN A 150 5.00 -36.10 -32.73
N GLN A 151 5.64 -36.83 -31.80
CA GLN A 151 5.58 -36.52 -30.37
C GLN A 151 6.53 -35.38 -29.97
N SER A 152 7.68 -35.22 -30.64
CA SER A 152 8.59 -34.09 -30.40
C SER A 152 7.99 -32.76 -30.88
N LEU A 153 7.33 -32.73 -32.03
CA LEU A 153 6.63 -31.56 -32.56
C LEU A 153 5.57 -31.03 -31.58
N VAL A 154 4.72 -31.90 -31.04
CA VAL A 154 3.67 -31.50 -30.09
C VAL A 154 4.26 -30.90 -28.80
N SER A 155 5.33 -31.49 -28.24
CA SER A 155 5.99 -30.93 -27.05
C SER A 155 6.65 -29.55 -27.30
N GLY A 156 7.23 -29.34 -28.49
CA GLY A 156 7.83 -28.07 -28.88
C GLY A 156 6.80 -26.95 -29.04
N TYR A 157 5.65 -27.25 -29.65
CA TYR A 157 4.57 -26.28 -29.80
C TYR A 157 3.98 -25.84 -28.45
N ILE A 158 3.90 -26.73 -27.46
CA ILE A 158 3.43 -26.38 -26.12
C ILE A 158 4.38 -25.40 -25.44
N VAL A 159 5.70 -25.63 -25.51
CA VAL A 159 6.70 -24.71 -24.93
C VAL A 159 6.65 -23.35 -25.61
N VAL A 160 6.58 -23.30 -26.95
CA VAL A 160 6.48 -22.06 -27.72
C VAL A 160 5.16 -21.33 -27.44
N ALA A 161 4.04 -22.05 -27.31
CA ALA A 161 2.75 -21.48 -26.98
C ALA A 161 2.74 -20.89 -25.56
N VAL A 162 3.33 -21.59 -24.57
CA VAL A 162 3.44 -21.09 -23.19
C VAL A 162 4.32 -19.84 -23.13
N ILE A 163 5.48 -19.83 -23.80
CA ILE A 163 6.36 -18.64 -23.86
C ILE A 163 5.67 -17.48 -24.58
N GLY A 164 5.05 -17.75 -25.74
CA GLY A 164 4.32 -16.74 -26.51
C GLY A 164 3.13 -16.16 -25.74
N PHE A 165 2.42 -16.99 -24.97
CA PHE A 165 1.30 -16.58 -24.14
C PHE A 165 1.75 -15.76 -22.92
N CYS A 166 2.84 -16.15 -22.25
CA CYS A 166 3.45 -15.34 -21.19
C CYS A 166 3.82 -13.94 -21.70
N ILE A 167 4.43 -13.83 -22.89
CA ILE A 167 4.76 -12.55 -23.52
C ILE A 167 3.48 -11.75 -23.87
N PHE A 168 2.43 -12.41 -24.37
CA PHE A 168 1.15 -11.79 -24.70
C PHE A 168 0.42 -11.22 -23.47
N VAL A 169 0.36 -11.98 -22.37
CA VAL A 169 -0.25 -11.55 -21.11
C VAL A 169 0.54 -10.40 -20.48
N LEU A 170 1.87 -10.45 -20.49
CA LEU A 170 2.73 -9.36 -20.03
C LEU A 170 2.52 -8.07 -20.85
N ARG A 171 2.27 -8.19 -22.17
CA ARG A 171 2.00 -7.05 -23.05
C ARG A 171 0.60 -6.45 -22.87
N ARG A 172 -0.44 -7.28 -22.72
CA ARG A 172 -1.84 -6.81 -22.67
C ARG A 172 -2.25 -6.20 -21.32
N THR A 173 -1.52 -6.53 -20.25
CA THR A 173 -1.82 -6.08 -18.88
C THR A 173 -1.03 -4.85 -18.42
N ALA A 174 -0.13 -4.33 -19.26
CA ALA A 174 0.48 -3.03 -19.06
C ALA A 174 -0.48 -1.95 -19.59
N THR A 175 -1.39 -1.47 -18.73
CA THR A 175 -2.19 -0.28 -19.02
C THR A 175 -1.26 0.92 -19.08
N LYS A 176 -0.76 1.23 -20.27
CA LYS A 176 0.08 2.40 -20.51
C LYS A 176 -0.80 3.64 -20.52
N ARG A 177 -0.40 4.64 -19.74
CA ARG A 177 -1.00 5.96 -19.74
C ARG A 177 0.07 6.96 -20.13
N ALA A 178 -0.21 7.75 -21.16
CA ALA A 178 0.64 8.86 -21.53
C ALA A 178 0.50 9.98 -20.48
N ALA A 179 1.64 10.51 -20.05
CA ALA A 179 1.72 11.63 -19.15
C ALA A 179 2.83 12.59 -19.60
N ILE A 180 2.77 13.82 -19.10
CA ILE A 180 3.67 14.91 -19.48
C ILE A 180 4.33 15.42 -18.21
N ILE A 181 5.65 15.57 -18.24
CA ILE A 181 6.40 16.20 -17.15
C ILE A 181 6.06 17.69 -17.12
N LYS A 182 5.69 18.21 -15.94
CA LYS A 182 5.34 19.62 -15.76
C LYS A 182 6.37 20.42 -15.03
N GLU A 183 7.10 19.79 -14.13
CA GLU A 183 8.12 20.46 -13.34
C GLU A 183 9.15 19.39 -12.94
N VAL A 184 10.42 19.77 -13.00
CA VAL A 184 11.54 18.94 -12.55
C VAL A 184 12.40 19.75 -11.60
N ASN A 185 12.38 19.37 -10.33
CA ASN A 185 13.24 19.98 -9.32
C ASN A 185 14.39 19.03 -9.01
N TYR A 186 15.59 19.45 -9.43
CA TYR A 186 16.81 18.75 -9.13
C TYR A 186 17.30 19.13 -7.73
N THR A 187 17.46 18.13 -6.87
CA THR A 187 18.24 18.24 -5.64
C THR A 187 19.50 17.38 -5.78
N GLU A 188 20.48 17.52 -4.90
CA GLU A 188 21.77 16.82 -5.04
C GLU A 188 21.62 15.29 -5.19
N ASN A 189 20.73 14.69 -4.39
CA ASN A 189 20.57 13.24 -4.32
C ASN A 189 19.22 12.73 -4.86
N LEU A 190 18.27 13.63 -5.14
CA LEU A 190 16.92 13.29 -5.59
C LEU A 190 16.44 14.24 -6.69
N ILE A 191 15.54 13.74 -7.52
CA ILE A 191 14.87 14.48 -8.57
C ILE A 191 13.39 14.37 -8.28
N LEU A 192 12.76 15.50 -7.99
CA LEU A 192 11.33 15.61 -7.81
C LEU A 192 10.71 15.90 -9.17
N VAL A 193 9.82 15.03 -9.63
CA VAL A 193 9.16 15.16 -10.92
C VAL A 193 7.66 15.30 -10.72
N LYS A 194 7.10 16.43 -11.13
CA LYS A 194 5.65 16.62 -11.22
C LYS A 194 5.18 16.24 -12.61
N VAL A 195 4.15 15.42 -12.67
CA VAL A 195 3.65 14.81 -13.90
C VAL A 195 2.16 15.07 -14.01
N LYS A 196 1.70 15.50 -15.19
CA LYS A 196 0.29 15.58 -15.54
C LYS A 196 -0.10 14.44 -16.46
N THR A 197 -1.03 13.60 -16.01
CA THR A 197 -1.58 12.50 -16.83
C THR A 197 -2.60 13.04 -17.83
N HIS A 198 -2.64 12.48 -19.04
CA HIS A 198 -3.60 12.92 -20.07
C HIS A 198 -5.06 12.59 -19.70
N LYS A 199 -5.28 11.49 -18.98
CA LYS A 199 -6.60 11.09 -18.48
C LYS A 199 -6.54 10.95 -16.96
N PRO A 200 -7.60 11.34 -16.24
CA PRO A 200 -7.67 11.14 -14.79
C PRO A 200 -7.39 9.69 -14.40
N VAL A 201 -6.70 9.53 -13.28
CA VAL A 201 -6.30 8.25 -12.72
C VAL A 201 -6.93 8.08 -11.35
N ALA A 202 -7.47 6.89 -11.10
CA ALA A 202 -7.91 6.51 -9.78
C ALA A 202 -6.71 5.99 -8.99
N ILE A 203 -6.29 6.70 -7.96
CA ILE A 203 -5.16 6.36 -7.10
C ILE A 203 -5.64 5.99 -5.70
N PHE A 204 -4.76 5.32 -4.95
CA PHE A 204 -4.98 4.97 -3.55
C PHE A 204 -3.64 5.09 -2.78
N PRO A 205 -3.67 5.25 -1.45
CA PRO A 205 -2.46 5.33 -0.63
C PRO A 205 -1.58 4.09 -0.82
N GLY A 206 -0.28 4.28 -0.99
CA GLY A 206 0.64 3.16 -1.25
C GLY A 206 0.65 2.63 -2.68
N CYS A 207 -0.18 3.17 -3.59
CA CYS A 207 -0.09 2.77 -4.98
C CYS A 207 1.26 3.16 -5.59
N TYR A 208 1.68 2.47 -6.64
CA TYR A 208 2.91 2.80 -7.36
C TYR A 208 2.71 2.68 -8.86
N PHE A 209 3.58 3.35 -9.62
CA PHE A 209 3.60 3.34 -11.07
C PHE A 209 4.97 2.90 -11.55
N PHE A 210 4.99 2.15 -12.64
CA PHE A 210 6.22 1.94 -13.39
C PHE A 210 6.39 3.10 -14.36
N LEU A 211 7.43 3.90 -14.15
CA LEU A 211 7.74 5.06 -14.99
C LEU A 211 8.67 4.64 -16.12
N ARG A 212 8.31 5.02 -17.37
CA ARG A 212 9.13 4.78 -18.56
C ARG A 212 9.33 6.07 -19.34
N LEU A 213 10.59 6.37 -19.66
CA LEU A 213 10.96 7.50 -20.50
C LEU A 213 10.81 7.11 -21.97
N SER A 214 10.09 7.91 -22.75
CA SER A 214 9.66 7.57 -24.11
C SER A 214 10.77 7.56 -25.17
N GLU A 215 11.99 7.97 -24.83
CA GLU A 215 13.04 8.31 -25.82
C GLU A 215 13.92 7.15 -26.30
N SER A 216 13.74 5.92 -25.81
CA SER A 216 14.61 4.84 -26.28
C SER A 216 14.19 4.28 -27.65
N ARG A 217 14.90 4.71 -28.69
CA ARG A 217 14.75 4.28 -30.10
C ARG A 217 15.24 2.84 -30.39
N SER A 218 15.79 2.11 -29.41
CA SER A 218 16.19 0.71 -29.61
C SER A 218 14.99 -0.24 -29.43
N LEU A 219 14.66 -1.00 -30.47
CA LEU A 219 13.54 -1.94 -30.48
C LEU A 219 13.72 -3.12 -29.50
N PHE A 220 14.94 -3.43 -29.07
CA PHE A 220 15.26 -4.66 -28.34
C PHE A 220 15.90 -4.47 -26.95
N ALA A 221 16.58 -3.35 -26.67
CA ALA A 221 17.39 -3.23 -25.44
C ALA A 221 16.71 -2.50 -24.26
N SER A 222 15.63 -1.75 -24.48
CA SER A 222 15.06 -0.84 -23.46
C SER A 222 13.58 -1.05 -23.14
N ARG A 223 12.87 -1.87 -23.94
CA ARG A 223 11.41 -1.96 -23.90
C ARG A 223 10.84 -2.97 -22.91
N LEU A 224 11.66 -3.90 -22.40
CA LEU A 224 11.18 -5.04 -21.61
C LEU A 224 11.53 -5.00 -20.12
N PHE A 225 12.55 -4.24 -19.69
CA PHE A 225 13.12 -4.40 -18.34
C PHE A 225 13.45 -3.12 -17.58
N ASP A 226 13.26 -1.93 -18.16
CA ASP A 226 13.77 -0.66 -17.62
C ASP A 226 12.64 0.23 -17.05
N SER A 227 11.82 -0.32 -16.15
CA SER A 227 10.86 0.49 -15.41
C SER A 227 10.98 0.22 -13.93
N ASP A 228 11.39 1.23 -13.18
CA ASP A 228 11.42 1.19 -11.72
C ASP A 228 10.03 1.50 -11.16
N PRO A 229 9.56 0.76 -10.14
CA PRO A 229 8.35 1.13 -9.42
C PRO A 229 8.61 2.43 -8.65
N ARG A 230 7.71 3.40 -8.81
CA ARG A 230 7.75 4.71 -8.15
C ARG A 230 6.38 5.01 -7.54
N GLN A 231 6.37 5.21 -6.23
CA GLN A 231 5.19 5.66 -5.53
C GLN A 231 5.02 7.17 -5.72
N PRO A 232 3.85 7.64 -6.15
CA PRO A 232 3.51 9.04 -6.05
C PRO A 232 3.25 9.36 -4.58
N PHE A 233 4.02 10.26 -3.99
CA PHE A 233 3.81 10.67 -2.60
C PHE A 233 2.75 11.75 -2.47
N TRP A 234 2.48 12.47 -3.56
CA TRP A 234 1.58 13.63 -3.58
C TRP A 234 0.77 13.71 -4.87
N TYR A 235 -0.45 14.21 -4.72
CA TYR A 235 -1.37 14.58 -5.78
C TYR A 235 -2.16 15.80 -5.30
N GLY A 236 -2.21 16.86 -6.13
CA GLY A 236 -2.44 18.27 -5.76
C GLY A 236 -3.56 18.59 -4.76
N GLN A 237 -3.48 19.79 -4.15
CA GLN A 237 -4.52 20.31 -3.23
C GLN A 237 -5.88 20.36 -3.94
N GLY A 238 -6.91 19.72 -3.36
CA GLY A 238 -8.27 19.62 -3.92
C GLY A 238 -8.61 18.29 -4.59
N GLU A 239 -7.61 17.57 -5.13
CA GLU A 239 -7.82 16.24 -5.75
C GLU A 239 -7.88 15.11 -4.69
N GLN A 240 -7.53 15.41 -3.44
CA GLN A 240 -7.50 14.47 -2.31
C GLN A 240 -8.88 13.89 -1.92
N LEU A 241 -9.95 14.66 -2.15
CA LEU A 241 -11.33 14.25 -1.86
C LEU A 241 -11.94 13.40 -3.00
N SER A 242 -11.30 13.39 -4.17
CA SER A 242 -11.73 12.62 -5.34
C SER A 242 -10.58 11.76 -5.86
N PRO A 243 -10.16 10.73 -5.10
CA PRO A 243 -9.04 9.87 -5.46
C PRO A 243 -9.22 9.16 -6.81
N ARG A 244 -10.44 9.16 -7.37
CA ARG A 244 -10.76 8.59 -8.69
C ARG A 244 -10.38 9.47 -9.88
N ASN A 245 -10.18 10.77 -9.67
CA ASN A 245 -10.02 11.76 -10.74
C ASN A 245 -8.73 12.57 -10.62
N VAL A 246 -7.63 11.92 -10.24
CA VAL A 246 -6.34 12.58 -10.07
C VAL A 246 -5.64 12.76 -11.40
N GLN A 247 -5.13 13.96 -11.69
CA GLN A 247 -4.37 14.23 -12.91
C GLN A 247 -2.91 14.58 -12.63
N ASN A 248 -2.62 15.12 -11.45
CA ASN A 248 -1.30 15.61 -11.10
C ASN A 248 -0.65 14.66 -10.11
N LEU A 249 0.50 14.10 -10.47
CA LEU A 249 1.25 13.12 -9.67
C LEU A 249 2.67 13.62 -9.43
N MET A 250 3.19 13.44 -8.22
CA MET A 250 4.56 13.81 -7.87
C MET A 250 5.37 12.57 -7.51
N PHE A 251 6.51 12.38 -8.18
CA PHE A 251 7.41 11.25 -7.98
C PHE A 251 8.76 11.71 -7.45
N LEU A 252 9.32 10.93 -6.53
CA LEU A 252 10.67 11.13 -6.03
C LEU A 252 11.61 10.09 -6.67
N LEU A 253 12.59 10.56 -7.45
CA LEU A 253 13.53 9.72 -8.19
C LEU A 253 14.96 9.89 -7.62
N PRO A 254 15.75 8.82 -7.44
CA PRO A 254 17.11 8.92 -6.95
C PRO A 254 18.07 9.42 -8.05
N SER A 255 18.94 10.36 -7.70
CA SER A 255 19.91 10.98 -8.62
C SER A 255 21.13 10.11 -8.95
N HIS A 256 21.42 9.07 -8.15
CA HIS A 256 22.70 8.31 -8.19
C HIS A 256 22.64 6.85 -8.66
N LYS A 257 21.51 6.33 -9.15
CA LYS A 257 21.41 4.92 -9.62
C LYS A 257 21.91 4.72 -11.07
N LYS A 258 21.92 3.47 -11.56
CA LYS A 258 22.22 3.09 -12.97
C LYS A 258 21.48 3.94 -14.04
N HIS A 259 20.38 4.59 -13.67
CA HIS A 259 19.56 5.46 -14.52
C HIS A 259 19.86 6.97 -14.37
N ALA A 260 20.80 7.36 -13.50
CA ALA A 260 21.21 8.74 -13.23
C ALA A 260 21.48 9.54 -14.51
N LYS A 261 22.19 8.93 -15.47
CA LYS A 261 22.49 9.56 -16.76
C LYS A 261 21.25 9.90 -17.57
N ARG A 262 20.14 9.14 -17.45
CA ARG A 262 18.88 9.41 -18.17
C ARG A 262 17.97 10.36 -17.40
N LEU A 263 18.03 10.30 -16.07
CA LEU A 263 17.24 11.16 -15.19
C LEU A 263 17.77 12.60 -15.14
N ARG A 264 19.05 12.82 -15.46
CA ARG A 264 19.68 14.16 -15.55
C ARG A 264 19.21 15.01 -16.74
N TYR A 265 18.49 14.42 -17.70
CA TYR A 265 17.97 15.10 -18.90
C TYR A 265 16.44 15.07 -18.94
N LEU A 266 15.78 15.01 -17.77
CA LEU A 266 14.33 15.18 -17.75
C LEU A 266 14.03 16.65 -18.04
N GLU A 267 13.28 16.87 -19.12
CA GLU A 267 12.86 18.19 -19.56
C GLU A 267 11.37 18.39 -19.24
N GLU A 268 11.01 19.64 -19.01
CA GLU A 268 9.60 20.03 -18.95
C GLU A 268 8.92 19.72 -20.30
N ASP A 269 7.64 19.37 -20.23
CA ASP A 269 6.81 18.92 -21.34
C ASP A 269 7.27 17.62 -22.05
N GLN A 270 8.29 16.93 -21.54
CA GLN A 270 8.68 15.61 -22.02
C GLN A 270 7.57 14.58 -21.77
N ARG A 271 7.30 13.74 -22.78
CA ARG A 271 6.32 12.65 -22.68
C ARG A 271 6.89 11.43 -21.98
N ILE A 272 6.14 10.92 -21.02
CA ILE A 272 6.45 9.69 -20.30
C ILE A 272 5.27 8.72 -20.32
N ASP A 273 5.60 7.43 -20.25
CA ASP A 273 4.62 6.37 -20.10
C ASP A 273 4.55 5.95 -18.64
N LEU A 274 3.35 6.02 -18.05
CA LEU A 274 3.05 5.48 -16.73
C LEU A 274 2.28 4.17 -16.87
N SER A 275 2.79 3.10 -16.29
CA SER A 275 2.03 1.86 -16.12
C SER A 275 1.56 1.80 -14.66
N GLY A 276 0.25 1.75 -14.43
CA GLY A 276 -0.33 1.71 -13.09
C GLY A 276 -1.73 2.35 -13.03
N PRO A 277 -2.27 2.55 -11.80
CA PRO A 277 -1.64 2.29 -10.51
C PRO A 277 -1.59 0.80 -10.17
N TYR A 278 -0.52 0.39 -9.48
CA TYR A 278 -0.32 -0.94 -8.89
C TYR A 278 -0.21 -0.85 -7.38
N GLY A 279 -0.26 -1.99 -6.69
CA GLY A 279 -0.20 -2.07 -5.22
C GLY A 279 -1.55 -2.44 -4.62
N THR A 280 -1.61 -2.38 -3.30
CA THR A 280 -2.80 -2.68 -2.51
C THR A 280 -2.95 -1.60 -1.44
N ASP A 281 -4.17 -1.07 -1.30
CA ASP A 281 -4.48 -0.18 -0.18
C ASP A 281 -4.48 -0.99 1.12
N LEU A 282 -3.64 -0.60 2.07
CA LEU A 282 -3.52 -1.24 3.38
C LEU A 282 -4.77 -1.10 4.26
N GLN A 283 -5.76 -0.31 3.83
CA GLN A 283 -7.02 -0.10 4.56
C GLN A 283 -6.78 0.41 5.99
N LEU A 284 -5.80 1.30 6.18
CA LEU A 284 -5.40 1.77 7.51
C LEU A 284 -6.53 2.47 8.27
N HIS A 285 -7.59 2.90 7.59
CA HIS A 285 -8.78 3.51 8.18
C HIS A 285 -9.61 2.55 9.07
N HIS A 286 -9.37 1.23 9.00
CA HIS A 286 -10.02 0.24 9.86
C HIS A 286 -9.34 0.05 11.23
N TYR A 287 -8.17 0.63 11.44
CA TYR A 287 -7.46 0.57 12.71
C TYR A 287 -7.82 1.76 13.59
N GLU A 288 -7.75 1.59 14.90
CA GLU A 288 -7.98 2.68 15.85
C GLU A 288 -6.72 3.56 16.01
N ASP A 289 -5.54 2.96 15.97
CA ASP A 289 -4.25 3.65 16.01
C ASP A 289 -3.35 3.20 14.87
N VAL A 290 -2.68 4.17 14.24
CA VAL A 290 -1.76 3.93 13.12
C VAL A 290 -0.41 4.56 13.42
N LEU A 291 0.65 3.74 13.38
CA LEU A 291 2.04 4.18 13.46
C LEU A 291 2.68 4.03 12.08
N LEU A 292 3.00 5.15 11.47
CA LEU A 292 3.68 5.28 10.19
C LEU A 292 5.16 5.55 10.47
N VAL A 293 6.01 4.55 10.25
CA VAL A 293 7.43 4.62 10.59
C VAL A 293 8.26 4.64 9.31
N ALA A 294 9.16 5.61 9.16
CA ALA A 294 10.00 5.69 7.98
C ALA A 294 11.45 6.08 8.30
N LYS A 295 12.37 5.63 7.45
CA LYS A 295 13.79 5.99 7.50
C LYS A 295 14.25 6.64 6.19
N GLY A 296 14.88 7.81 6.30
CA GLY A 296 15.41 8.57 5.18
C GLY A 296 14.36 8.94 4.15
N ASN A 297 14.68 8.80 2.87
CA ASN A 297 13.77 9.13 1.76
C ASN A 297 12.56 8.18 1.63
N ASN A 298 12.55 7.09 2.39
CA ASN A 298 11.42 6.17 2.43
C ASN A 298 10.18 6.77 3.12
N LEU A 299 10.27 8.01 3.65
CA LEU A 299 9.11 8.80 4.06
C LEU A 299 8.01 8.84 2.98
N ASN A 300 8.40 8.89 1.70
CA ASN A 300 7.47 8.81 0.56
C ASN A 300 6.45 7.66 0.74
N GLY A 301 6.94 6.50 1.19
CA GLY A 301 6.12 5.29 1.31
C GLY A 301 4.95 5.41 2.26
N VAL A 302 5.16 6.09 3.39
CA VAL A 302 4.14 6.27 4.43
C VAL A 302 3.33 7.55 4.27
N LEU A 303 3.89 8.57 3.62
CA LEU A 303 3.32 9.92 3.55
C LEU A 303 1.96 9.96 2.86
N SER A 304 1.80 9.18 1.77
CA SER A 304 0.51 9.07 1.07
C SER A 304 -0.62 8.53 1.96
N TYR A 305 -0.29 7.68 2.94
CA TYR A 305 -1.25 7.18 3.93
C TYR A 305 -1.61 8.24 4.96
N ALA A 306 -0.62 8.94 5.51
CA ALA A 306 -0.85 10.04 6.45
C ALA A 306 -1.80 11.08 5.85
N LEU A 307 -1.53 11.47 4.60
CA LEU A 307 -2.33 12.46 3.87
C LEU A 307 -3.74 12.00 3.60
N SER A 308 -3.91 10.75 3.19
CA SER A 308 -5.24 10.20 2.94
C SER A 308 -6.08 10.13 4.21
N LEU A 309 -5.51 9.67 5.32
CA LEU A 309 -6.20 9.63 6.62
C LEU A 309 -6.58 11.04 7.10
N CYS A 310 -5.66 12.01 7.00
CA CYS A 310 -5.94 13.39 7.38
C CYS A 310 -7.00 14.02 6.46
N SER A 311 -6.96 13.75 5.15
CA SER A 311 -7.92 14.28 4.19
C SER A 311 -9.34 13.75 4.46
N ARG A 312 -9.48 12.44 4.71
CA ARG A 312 -10.75 11.80 5.07
C ARG A 312 -11.31 12.37 6.38
N ARG A 313 -10.45 12.56 7.39
CA ARG A 313 -10.86 13.17 8.65
C ARG A 313 -11.30 14.62 8.49
N ASN A 314 -10.55 15.42 7.75
CA ASN A 314 -10.88 16.80 7.47
C ASN A 314 -12.22 16.93 6.71
N HIS A 315 -12.49 16.05 5.74
CA HIS A 315 -13.77 15.97 5.04
C HIS A 315 -14.94 15.78 6.02
N ASP A 316 -14.84 14.75 6.86
CA ASP A 316 -15.86 14.43 7.85
C ASP A 316 -16.05 15.58 8.87
N ASP A 317 -14.95 16.16 9.34
CA ASP A 317 -14.98 17.26 10.32
C ASP A 317 -15.58 18.54 9.73
N ASN A 318 -15.31 18.85 8.45
CA ASN A 318 -15.91 19.99 7.74
C ASN A 318 -17.42 19.80 7.56
N ILE A 319 -17.88 18.60 7.20
CA ILE A 319 -19.32 18.32 7.10
C ILE A 319 -19.98 18.48 8.47
N ARG A 320 -19.37 17.90 9.52
CA ARG A 320 -19.91 18.01 10.90
C ARG A 320 -19.94 19.45 11.39
N SER A 321 -18.89 20.25 11.16
CA SER A 321 -18.88 21.66 11.57
C SER A 321 -19.90 22.49 10.82
N SER A 322 -20.03 22.30 9.49
CA SER A 322 -21.06 23.00 8.71
C SER A 322 -22.48 22.64 9.17
N ILE A 323 -22.74 21.37 9.53
CA ILE A 323 -24.04 20.98 10.09
C ILE A 323 -24.27 21.67 11.44
N GLN A 324 -23.27 21.72 12.32
CA GLN A 324 -23.39 22.38 13.63
C GLN A 324 -23.64 23.89 13.49
N GLU A 325 -22.95 24.56 12.57
CA GLU A 325 -23.15 25.98 12.27
C GLU A 325 -24.57 26.25 11.76
N LEU A 326 -25.05 25.46 10.80
CA LEU A 326 -26.40 25.59 10.26
C LEU A 326 -27.47 25.28 11.32
N GLN A 327 -27.24 24.30 12.20
CA GLN A 327 -28.13 24.01 13.33
C GLN A 327 -28.18 25.17 14.33
N SER A 328 -27.04 25.82 14.61
CA SER A 328 -27.02 27.01 15.44
C SER A 328 -27.79 28.16 14.78
N GLU A 329 -27.62 28.36 13.47
CA GLU A 329 -28.39 29.36 12.72
C GLU A 329 -29.90 29.06 12.74
N GLU A 330 -30.30 27.81 12.53
CA GLU A 330 -31.69 27.35 12.63
C GLU A 330 -32.30 27.71 14.00
N THR A 331 -31.59 27.38 15.10
CA THR A 331 -32.07 27.69 16.45
C THR A 331 -32.19 29.20 16.70
N ASN A 332 -31.28 30.01 16.17
CA ASN A 332 -31.34 31.47 16.29
C ASN A 332 -32.53 32.06 15.50
N LEU A 333 -32.79 31.55 14.29
CA LEU A 333 -33.92 31.98 13.46
C LEU A 333 -35.26 31.63 14.11
N LEU A 334 -35.40 30.42 14.65
CA LEU A 334 -36.59 30.00 15.40
C LEU A 334 -36.84 30.90 16.61
N ALA A 335 -35.81 31.19 17.40
CA ALA A 335 -35.92 32.08 18.56
C ALA A 335 -36.28 33.52 18.16
N GLU A 336 -35.80 34.03 17.02
CA GLU A 336 -36.19 35.36 16.52
C GLU A 336 -37.64 35.38 16.04
N ILE A 337 -38.09 34.35 15.32
CA ILE A 337 -39.48 34.19 14.88
C ILE A 337 -40.40 34.12 16.11
N GLU A 338 -40.08 33.30 17.10
CA GLU A 338 -40.87 33.15 18.33
C GLU A 338 -40.96 34.46 19.12
N LYS A 339 -39.85 35.18 19.28
CA LYS A 339 -39.85 36.55 19.87
C LYS A 339 -40.75 37.49 19.08
N LEU A 340 -40.70 37.44 17.76
CA LEU A 340 -41.54 38.27 16.89
C LEU A 340 -43.01 37.85 16.91
N GLN A 341 -43.34 36.60 17.20
CA GLN A 341 -44.71 36.12 17.40
C GLN A 341 -45.23 36.50 18.80
N HIS A 342 -44.40 36.44 19.84
CA HIS A 342 -44.84 36.78 21.20
C HIS A 342 -45.15 38.27 21.39
N GLN A 343 -44.43 39.21 20.77
CA GLN A 343 -44.79 40.64 20.87
C GLN A 343 -45.95 41.04 19.93
N GLN A 344 -46.64 40.07 19.30
CA GLN A 344 -47.82 40.27 18.45
C GLN A 344 -49.05 40.74 19.24
N TYR A 345 -49.06 40.54 20.57
CA TYR A 345 -50.14 41.02 21.46
C TYR A 345 -50.22 42.55 21.65
N LYS A 346 -49.29 43.35 21.12
CA LYS A 346 -49.21 44.81 21.43
C LYS A 346 -49.38 45.81 20.28
N ALA A 347 -49.35 45.40 18.99
CA ALA A 347 -49.79 46.22 17.84
C ALA A 347 -49.55 45.47 16.51
N GLU A 348 -50.56 45.40 15.65
CA GLU A 348 -50.46 44.84 14.29
C GLU A 348 -49.76 45.83 13.34
N SER A 349 -48.59 45.46 12.79
CA SER A 349 -47.89 46.27 11.79
C SER A 349 -47.50 45.41 10.57
N PRO A 350 -47.85 45.80 9.33
CA PRO A 350 -47.54 45.04 8.11
C PRO A 350 -46.03 44.83 7.88
N LYS A 351 -45.17 45.72 8.40
CA LYS A 351 -43.71 45.57 8.35
C LYS A 351 -43.19 44.37 9.16
N ARG A 352 -43.95 43.92 10.16
CA ARG A 352 -43.58 42.78 11.02
C ARG A 352 -43.92 41.45 10.37
N ALA A 353 -45.09 41.37 9.73
CA ALA A 353 -45.51 40.20 8.97
C ALA A 353 -44.53 39.91 7.82
N SER A 354 -44.08 40.94 7.10
CA SER A 354 -43.05 40.77 6.07
C SER A 354 -41.70 40.28 6.63
N LYS A 355 -41.29 40.78 7.82
CA LYS A 355 -40.08 40.29 8.49
C LYS A 355 -40.18 38.81 8.89
N ILE A 356 -41.32 38.39 9.44
CA ILE A 356 -41.57 36.97 9.80
C ILE A 356 -41.53 36.08 8.56
N ASN A 357 -42.13 36.51 7.45
CA ASN A 357 -42.09 35.75 6.19
C ASN A 357 -40.66 35.61 5.66
N ASN A 358 -39.86 36.69 5.70
CA ASN A 358 -38.45 36.63 5.28
C ASN A 358 -37.61 35.68 6.15
N LEU A 359 -37.81 35.72 7.48
CA LEU A 359 -37.12 34.80 8.41
C LEU A 359 -37.56 33.35 8.20
N SER A 360 -38.84 33.12 7.94
CA SER A 360 -39.39 31.78 7.66
C SER A 360 -38.84 31.21 6.35
N GLN A 361 -38.70 32.06 5.32
CA GLN A 361 -38.04 31.69 4.07
C GLN A 361 -36.56 31.32 4.32
N LYS A 362 -35.83 32.13 5.09
CA LYS A 362 -34.44 31.85 5.44
C LYS A 362 -34.32 30.53 6.22
N LEU A 363 -35.22 30.28 7.17
CA LEU A 363 -35.30 29.03 7.92
C LEU A 363 -35.48 27.82 6.99
N SER A 364 -36.41 27.90 6.02
CA SER A 364 -36.59 26.83 5.03
C SER A 364 -35.32 26.55 4.24
N ILE A 365 -34.62 27.60 3.79
CA ILE A 365 -33.34 27.46 3.07
C ILE A 365 -32.29 26.79 3.96
N THR A 366 -32.15 27.21 5.22
CA THR A 366 -31.21 26.62 6.18
C THR A 366 -31.53 25.14 6.43
N GLN A 367 -32.81 24.78 6.56
CA GLN A 367 -33.25 23.39 6.74
C GLN A 367 -32.92 22.52 5.52
N ASP A 368 -33.15 23.03 4.31
CA ASP A 368 -32.77 22.35 3.07
C ASP A 368 -31.25 22.15 3.00
N GLN A 369 -30.46 23.17 3.36
CA GLN A 369 -29.00 23.05 3.43
C GLN A 369 -28.54 21.99 4.46
N ILE A 370 -29.18 21.91 5.63
CA ILE A 370 -28.89 20.86 6.63
C ILE A 370 -29.16 19.48 6.04
N LYS A 371 -30.30 19.32 5.35
CA LYS A 371 -30.69 18.07 4.69
C LYS A 371 -29.68 17.66 3.62
N ASP A 372 -29.28 18.60 2.77
CA ASP A 372 -28.28 18.38 1.72
C ASP A 372 -26.92 17.98 2.30
N ARG A 373 -26.49 18.65 3.39
CA ARG A 373 -25.23 18.33 4.08
C ARG A 373 -25.28 16.96 4.75
N ARG A 374 -26.40 16.57 5.35
CA ARG A 374 -26.61 15.23 5.93
C ARG A 374 -26.64 14.13 4.88
N ALA A 375 -26.99 14.45 3.63
CA ALA A 375 -26.96 13.49 2.53
C ALA A 375 -25.53 13.20 2.01
N LEU A 376 -24.54 14.02 2.37
CA LEU A 376 -23.14 13.78 2.02
C LEU A 376 -22.59 12.54 2.75
N ALA A 377 -21.92 11.67 2.00
CA ALA A 377 -21.29 10.49 2.57
C ALA A 377 -20.10 10.88 3.47
N LEU A 378 -20.12 10.35 4.70
CA LEU A 378 -19.00 10.39 5.63
C LEU A 378 -18.15 9.14 5.48
N PHE A 379 -16.85 9.27 5.68
CA PHE A 379 -15.92 8.15 5.66
C PHE A 379 -16.03 7.28 6.91
N ASN A 380 -16.32 7.88 8.07
CA ASN A 380 -16.49 7.17 9.35
C ASN A 380 -15.31 6.26 9.71
N ASP A 381 -14.10 6.75 9.48
CA ASP A 381 -12.87 6.04 9.82
C ASP A 381 -12.79 5.74 11.31
N LYS A 382 -12.26 4.55 11.66
CA LYS A 382 -12.03 4.16 13.06
C LYS A 382 -10.81 4.84 13.67
N VAL A 383 -9.92 5.36 12.82
CA VAL A 383 -8.64 5.94 13.22
C VAL A 383 -8.89 7.13 14.13
N ARG A 384 -8.31 7.04 15.34
CA ARG A 384 -8.35 8.07 16.37
C ARG A 384 -7.06 8.85 16.38
N LYS A 385 -5.93 8.20 16.11
CA LYS A 385 -4.62 8.85 16.10
C LYS A 385 -3.66 8.21 15.10
N VAL A 386 -2.83 9.05 14.49
CA VAL A 386 -1.80 8.68 13.53
C VAL A 386 -0.47 9.25 14.02
N ASP A 387 0.50 8.39 14.33
CA ASP A 387 1.87 8.82 14.61
C ASP A 387 2.71 8.64 13.35
N LEU A 388 3.31 9.71 12.85
CA LEU A 388 4.29 9.69 11.77
C LEU A 388 5.69 9.86 12.35
N LEU A 389 6.43 8.76 12.46
CA LEU A 389 7.77 8.70 13.01
C LEU A 389 8.78 8.65 11.87
N TRP A 390 9.60 9.68 11.74
CA TRP A 390 10.56 9.80 10.66
C TRP A 390 11.99 9.92 11.17
N VAL A 391 12.80 8.92 10.87
CA VAL A 391 14.24 8.91 11.13
C VAL A 391 14.95 9.52 9.93
N ILE A 392 15.52 10.70 10.10
CA ILE A 392 16.21 11.43 9.05
C ILE A 392 17.67 10.97 9.02
N GLU A 393 18.19 10.70 7.83
CA GLU A 393 19.60 10.35 7.65
C GLU A 393 20.42 11.55 7.19
N GLU A 394 19.82 12.38 6.34
CA GLU A 394 20.45 13.59 5.82
C GLU A 394 19.45 14.75 5.87
N THR A 395 19.90 15.91 6.33
CA THR A 395 19.13 17.17 6.41
C THR A 395 18.52 17.57 5.07
N LYS A 396 19.19 17.24 3.96
CA LYS A 396 18.71 17.52 2.60
C LYS A 396 17.45 16.73 2.23
N GLN A 397 17.13 15.64 2.95
CA GLN A 397 15.90 14.86 2.76
C GLN A 397 14.65 15.62 3.22
N ALA A 398 14.79 16.64 4.08
CA ALA A 398 13.65 17.42 4.57
C ALA A 398 13.11 18.44 3.59
N SER A 399 13.92 18.95 2.66
CA SER A 399 13.50 20.03 1.75
C SER A 399 12.32 19.62 0.86
N TRP A 400 12.34 18.40 0.31
CA TRP A 400 11.26 17.92 -0.58
C TRP A 400 9.97 17.59 0.19
N ALA A 401 10.06 17.23 1.47
CA ALA A 401 8.92 16.85 2.29
C ALA A 401 8.11 18.06 2.80
N ALA A 402 8.66 19.28 2.65
CA ALA A 402 8.09 20.51 3.18
C ALA A 402 6.65 20.79 2.74
N GLU A 403 6.39 20.71 1.44
CA GLU A 403 5.06 20.95 0.87
C GLU A 403 4.03 19.96 1.45
N ALA A 404 4.43 18.70 1.62
CA ALA A 404 3.56 17.67 2.13
C ALA A 404 3.26 17.83 3.62
N PHE A 405 4.26 18.22 4.43
CA PHE A 405 4.04 18.52 5.84
C PHE A 405 3.18 19.77 6.05
N GLN A 406 3.37 20.82 5.24
CA GLN A 406 2.51 22.00 5.27
C GLN A 406 1.06 21.61 4.98
N ALA A 407 0.85 20.72 4.02
CA ALA A 407 -0.49 20.28 3.69
C ALA A 407 -1.09 19.34 4.75
N LEU A 408 -0.31 18.46 5.38
CA LEU A 408 -0.76 17.72 6.58
C LEU A 408 -1.24 18.68 7.68
N ARG A 409 -0.49 19.76 7.95
CA ARG A 409 -0.90 20.79 8.92
C ARG A 409 -2.18 21.52 8.53
N LYS A 410 -2.39 21.79 7.24
CA LYS A 410 -3.65 22.37 6.74
C LYS A 410 -4.83 21.42 6.94
N LEU A 411 -4.63 20.13 6.66
CA LEU A 411 -5.66 19.10 6.80
C LEU A 411 -6.01 18.83 8.27
N ASP A 412 -5.03 18.87 9.18
CA ASP A 412 -5.24 18.71 10.62
C ASP A 412 -4.90 19.99 11.40
N SER A 413 -5.53 21.10 11.01
CA SER A 413 -5.29 22.42 11.61
C SER A 413 -5.59 22.49 13.12
N LYS A 414 -6.42 21.58 13.62
CA LYS A 414 -6.80 21.47 15.04
C LYS A 414 -5.96 20.45 15.80
N ASN A 415 -4.97 19.81 15.16
CA ASN A 415 -4.09 18.79 15.74
C ASN A 415 -4.88 17.67 16.45
N LYS A 416 -5.90 17.12 15.80
CA LYS A 416 -6.79 16.10 16.40
C LYS A 416 -6.42 14.68 16.04
N LEU A 417 -5.70 14.48 14.94
CA LEU A 417 -5.46 13.16 14.36
C LEU A 417 -3.97 12.82 14.31
N ILE A 418 -3.15 13.72 13.75
CA ILE A 418 -1.76 13.40 13.42
C ILE A 418 -0.78 13.97 14.45
N VAL A 419 0.23 13.17 14.79
CA VAL A 419 1.42 13.57 15.53
C VAL A 419 2.64 13.20 14.71
N VAL A 420 3.53 14.15 14.46
CA VAL A 420 4.73 13.95 13.65
C VAL A 420 5.97 14.09 14.53
N TRP A 421 6.87 13.10 14.42
CA TRP A 421 8.16 13.08 15.09
C TRP A 421 9.28 12.99 14.06
N CYS A 422 10.09 14.03 13.98
CA CYS A 422 11.28 14.10 13.14
C CYS A 422 12.53 13.88 13.99
N MET A 423 13.26 12.80 13.71
CA MET A 423 14.41 12.37 14.48
C MET A 423 15.67 12.64 13.67
N TYR A 424 16.41 13.68 14.02
CA TYR A 424 17.61 14.12 13.32
C TYR A 424 18.85 13.37 13.82
N PRO A 425 19.84 13.09 12.96
CA PRO A 425 21.01 12.30 13.34
C PRO A 425 22.03 13.09 14.19
N ASP A 426 22.05 14.42 14.10
CA ASP A 426 23.02 15.28 14.83
C ASP A 426 22.39 16.64 15.21
N ALA A 427 22.86 17.23 16.31
CA ALA A 427 22.52 18.54 16.85
C ALA A 427 22.99 19.72 15.97
N HIS A 428 24.00 19.49 15.12
CA HIS A 428 24.50 20.50 14.18
C HIS A 428 23.51 20.86 13.07
N TYR A 429 22.44 20.09 12.91
CA TYR A 429 21.43 20.36 11.91
C TYR A 429 20.27 21.14 12.53
N PRO A 430 20.06 22.41 12.18
CA PRO A 430 18.84 23.09 12.62
C PRO A 430 17.64 22.30 12.09
N PRO A 431 16.57 22.11 12.88
CA PRO A 431 15.33 21.57 12.36
C PRO A 431 14.94 22.43 11.16
N LEU A 432 14.82 21.85 9.95
CA LEU A 432 14.59 22.61 8.70
C LEU A 432 13.25 23.35 8.64
N PHE A 433 12.51 23.27 9.72
CA PHE A 433 11.11 23.45 9.76
C PHE A 433 10.82 24.20 11.06
N ASP A 434 10.72 25.52 10.97
CA ASP A 434 10.25 26.38 12.07
C ASP A 434 8.92 25.87 12.66
N MET A 435 8.18 25.05 11.89
CA MET A 435 6.95 24.38 12.30
C MET A 435 7.10 23.35 13.45
N PHE A 436 8.27 22.72 13.69
CA PHE A 436 8.43 21.73 14.78
C PHE A 436 8.76 22.34 16.15
N ASN A 437 8.91 23.66 16.24
CA ASN A 437 9.18 24.36 17.51
C ASN A 437 7.91 24.92 18.16
N THR A 438 6.71 24.62 17.64
CA THR A 438 5.48 25.35 18.00
C THR A 438 4.36 24.51 18.64
N SER A 439 4.44 23.17 18.68
CA SER A 439 3.38 22.36 19.29
C SER A 439 3.82 20.95 19.71
N SER A 440 3.08 20.35 20.65
CA SER A 440 3.25 18.95 21.08
C SER A 440 2.94 17.91 20.00
N HIS A 441 2.34 18.32 18.87
CA HIS A 441 1.95 17.43 17.77
C HIS A 441 2.99 17.40 16.64
N TRP A 442 3.94 18.32 16.66
CA TRP A 442 4.99 18.45 15.66
C TRP A 442 6.29 18.57 16.40
N GLN A 443 6.93 17.43 16.67
CA GLN A 443 8.14 17.37 17.49
C GLN A 443 9.35 17.02 16.63
N SER A 444 10.46 17.69 16.88
CA SER A 444 11.76 17.29 16.38
C SER A 444 12.76 17.16 17.52
N PHE A 445 13.59 16.14 17.46
CA PHE A 445 14.69 15.97 18.41
C PHE A 445 15.91 15.37 17.71
N HIS A 446 17.06 15.54 18.34
CA HIS A 446 18.31 14.96 17.88
C HIS A 446 18.49 13.59 18.53
N ALA A 447 18.55 12.54 17.72
CA ALA A 447 18.63 11.16 18.14
C ALA A 447 20.06 10.66 18.42
N GLY A 448 21.03 11.59 18.39
CA GLY A 448 22.46 11.30 18.48
C GLY A 448 23.00 10.48 17.28
N PRO A 449 24.33 10.35 17.17
CA PRO A 449 24.97 9.71 16.01
C PRO A 449 24.67 8.21 15.85
N SER A 450 24.13 7.54 16.89
CA SER A 450 23.95 6.09 16.92
C SER A 450 22.57 5.62 16.42
N THR A 451 21.66 6.50 16.00
CA THR A 451 20.22 6.20 15.70
C THR A 451 19.47 5.48 16.83
N THR A 452 20.11 5.26 17.99
CA THR A 452 19.61 4.41 19.06
C THR A 452 18.45 5.10 19.77
N ASP A 453 18.53 6.42 19.96
CA ASP A 453 17.47 7.19 20.61
C ASP A 453 16.21 7.26 19.73
N ALA A 454 16.39 7.28 18.39
CA ALA A 454 15.28 7.21 17.44
C ALA A 454 14.56 5.85 17.54
N LEU A 455 15.32 4.76 17.59
CA LEU A 455 14.79 3.40 17.74
C LEU A 455 14.11 3.18 19.10
N GLN A 456 14.68 3.72 20.18
CA GLN A 456 14.06 3.69 21.51
C GLN A 456 12.74 4.48 21.52
N THR A 457 12.70 5.64 20.87
CA THR A 457 11.47 6.41 20.72
C THR A 457 10.40 5.64 19.95
N ILE A 458 10.79 4.96 18.85
CA ILE A 458 9.87 4.10 18.10
C ILE A 458 9.34 2.96 18.99
N ASP A 459 10.20 2.25 19.72
CA ASP A 459 9.79 1.16 20.63
C ASP A 459 8.86 1.68 21.74
N PHE A 460 9.21 2.81 22.36
CA PHE A 460 8.38 3.46 23.37
C PHE A 460 6.99 3.79 22.82
N ARG A 461 6.90 4.41 21.63
CA ARG A 461 5.61 4.74 21.00
C ARG A 461 4.81 3.49 20.65
N ILE A 462 5.45 2.42 20.16
CA ILE A 462 4.76 1.14 19.93
C ILE A 462 4.17 0.60 21.24
N ARG A 463 4.89 0.72 22.36
CA ARG A 463 4.46 0.22 23.68
C ARG A 463 3.41 1.09 24.37
N GLU A 464 3.51 2.40 24.27
CA GLU A 464 2.55 3.35 24.86
C GLU A 464 1.14 3.14 24.30
N ARG A 465 1.05 2.71 23.04
CA ARG A 465 -0.21 2.53 22.31
C ARG A 465 -0.95 1.24 22.62
N GLN A 466 -0.40 0.38 23.46
CA GLN A 466 -0.94 -0.95 23.75
C GLN A 466 -2.34 -0.96 24.41
N SER A 467 -2.87 0.19 24.83
CA SER A 467 -4.16 0.29 25.54
C SER A 467 -5.39 0.50 24.64
N THR A 468 -5.22 0.82 23.35
CA THR A 468 -6.32 1.33 22.50
C THR A 468 -6.52 0.53 21.21
N GLY A 469 -7.46 -0.42 21.23
CA GLY A 469 -7.99 -1.04 20.01
C GLY A 469 -6.98 -1.84 19.16
N ARG A 470 -7.24 -1.92 17.85
CA ARG A 470 -6.33 -2.51 16.85
C ARG A 470 -5.34 -1.47 16.38
N ILE A 471 -4.08 -1.87 16.34
CA ILE A 471 -2.96 -1.00 16.00
C ILE A 471 -2.32 -1.50 14.71
N ALA A 472 -2.08 -0.61 13.76
CA ALA A 472 -1.24 -0.89 12.59
C ALA A 472 0.10 -0.17 12.73
N VAL A 473 1.20 -0.90 12.58
CA VAL A 473 2.55 -0.36 12.49
C VAL A 473 3.04 -0.58 11.06
N ALA A 474 2.94 0.45 10.22
CA ALA A 474 3.40 0.42 8.84
C ALA A 474 4.80 1.03 8.75
N CYS A 475 5.78 0.24 8.33
CA CYS A 475 7.19 0.62 8.32
C CYS A 475 7.75 0.67 6.90
N CYS A 476 8.53 1.71 6.60
CA CYS A 476 9.17 1.92 5.32
C CYS A 476 10.63 2.38 5.50
N GLY A 477 11.57 1.46 5.31
CA GLY A 477 12.99 1.71 5.41
C GLY A 477 13.83 0.60 4.77
N ASP A 478 15.14 0.64 5.01
CA ASP A 478 16.05 -0.43 4.62
C ASP A 478 15.76 -1.75 5.37
N THR A 479 16.33 -2.86 4.90
CA THR A 479 16.07 -4.20 5.48
C THR A 479 16.50 -4.33 6.94
N GLU A 480 17.53 -3.57 7.35
CA GLU A 480 18.03 -3.58 8.71
C GLU A 480 17.04 -2.86 9.65
N PHE A 481 16.63 -1.65 9.26
CA PHE A 481 15.66 -0.81 9.96
C PHE A 481 14.30 -1.51 10.09
N ASN A 482 13.76 -2.04 8.98
CA ASN A 482 12.49 -2.79 9.02
C ASN A 482 12.60 -4.02 9.94
N GLY A 483 13.76 -4.69 9.94
CA GLY A 483 14.06 -5.80 10.84
C GLY A 483 14.07 -5.40 12.32
N GLN A 484 14.60 -4.21 12.64
CA GLN A 484 14.60 -3.67 14.00
C GLN A 484 13.18 -3.30 14.46
N VAL A 485 12.42 -2.54 13.67
CA VAL A 485 11.02 -2.18 13.99
C VAL A 485 10.14 -3.43 14.11
N ARG A 486 10.33 -4.43 13.25
CA ARG A 486 9.66 -5.73 13.36
C ARG A 486 9.92 -6.40 14.71
N ARG A 487 11.18 -6.41 15.18
CA ARG A 487 11.54 -6.98 16.50
C ARG A 487 10.86 -6.23 17.65
N MET A 488 10.77 -4.91 17.57
CA MET A 488 10.04 -4.09 18.55
C MET A 488 8.56 -4.47 18.60
N VAL A 489 7.90 -4.59 17.44
CA VAL A 489 6.50 -5.03 17.38
C VAL A 489 6.33 -6.44 17.95
N ILE A 490 7.23 -7.38 17.62
CA ILE A 490 7.21 -8.74 18.19
C ILE A 490 7.33 -8.69 19.72
N GLY A 491 8.19 -7.83 20.26
CA GLY A 491 8.31 -7.61 21.71
C GLY A 491 7.07 -6.95 22.34
N ALA A 492 6.38 -6.09 21.59
CA ALA A 492 5.16 -5.43 22.04
C ALA A 492 3.92 -6.35 22.05
N LEU A 493 3.92 -7.42 21.25
CA LEU A 493 2.82 -8.40 21.20
C LEU A 493 2.60 -9.15 22.52
N GLU A 494 3.57 -9.15 23.44
CA GLU A 494 3.41 -9.79 24.76
C GLU A 494 2.27 -9.19 25.57
N ASN A 495 2.02 -7.89 25.40
CA ASN A 495 1.07 -7.13 26.22
C ASN A 495 -0.14 -6.58 25.43
N ALA A 496 -0.12 -6.67 24.09
CA ALA A 496 -1.10 -6.04 23.22
C ALA A 496 -2.07 -7.05 22.60
N ARG A 497 -3.37 -6.71 22.56
CA ARG A 497 -4.40 -7.63 22.06
C ARG A 497 -4.46 -7.72 20.53
N HIS A 498 -3.98 -6.72 19.77
CA HIS A 498 -3.96 -6.79 18.30
C HIS A 498 -3.05 -5.73 17.63
N ILE A 499 -1.76 -6.04 17.43
CA ILE A 499 -0.81 -5.20 16.65
C ILE A 499 -0.47 -5.87 15.32
N GLU A 500 -0.73 -5.18 14.21
CA GLU A 500 -0.34 -5.60 12.88
C GLU A 500 0.93 -4.89 12.41
N PHE A 501 1.97 -5.65 12.08
CA PHE A 501 3.18 -5.11 11.45
C PHE A 501 3.08 -5.23 9.93
N ILE A 502 3.22 -4.10 9.24
CA ILE A 502 3.11 -4.00 7.79
C ILE A 502 4.41 -3.40 7.23
N GLU A 503 5.09 -4.14 6.36
CA GLU A 503 6.29 -3.64 5.66
C GLU A 503 5.88 -3.07 4.30
N ILE A 504 6.24 -1.81 4.05
CA ILE A 504 5.96 -1.12 2.78
C ILE A 504 7.16 -1.32 1.85
N GLU A 505 7.00 -2.20 0.85
CA GLU A 505 8.12 -2.75 0.08
C GLU A 505 8.61 -1.90 -1.11
N ASN A 506 7.81 -0.94 -1.61
CA ASN A 506 8.03 -0.34 -2.94
C ASN A 506 8.67 1.06 -2.91
N CYS A 507 9.30 1.44 -1.81
CA CYS A 507 9.78 2.80 -1.64
C CYS A 507 11.28 2.90 -1.47
N SER A 508 12.03 1.78 -1.46
CA SER A 508 13.47 1.75 -1.17
C SER A 508 14.27 2.61 -2.14
N LEU A 509 14.39 3.87 -1.74
CA LEU A 509 15.34 4.85 -2.24
C LEU A 509 16.67 4.63 -1.51
N ASP A 510 17.08 3.37 -1.31
CA ASP A 510 18.39 3.05 -0.74
C ASP A 510 19.46 3.75 -1.60
N LEU A 511 20.11 4.72 -0.96
CA LEU A 511 21.17 5.57 -1.50
C LEU A 511 22.57 5.00 -1.22
N ARG A 512 22.68 3.78 -0.65
CA ARG A 512 23.96 3.14 -0.35
C ARG A 512 24.66 2.59 -1.58
#